data_AF-A0A484ZWS8-F1
#
_entry.id   AF-A0A484ZWS8-F1
#
_cell.length_a   1.000
_cell.length_b   1.000
_cell.length_c   1.000
_cell.angle_alpha   90.00
_cell.angle_beta   90.00
_cell.angle_gamma   90.00
#
_symmetry.space_group_name_H-M   'P 1'
#
loop_
_entity.id
_entity.type
_entity.pdbx_description
1 polymer ?
#
loop_
_entity_poly.entity_id
_entity_poly.type
_entity_poly.pdbx_seq_one_letter_code
_entity_poly.pdbx_strand_id
1 'polypeptide(L)'
;MLTDYLGHRVVQPAFRAPESIKAFLELHDEQGPVLEATNIDIGIVDSIVAIQQMVITITGFAGHAGTVPMTLRQDAGVAGCLFVTELNRFILRQYADSATLTVGKFSLQPNSANCIPINANLP
;
A
#
# COMPACT_ATOMS: atom_id res chain seq x y z
N MET A 1 -27.01 12.60 -23.83
CA MET A 1 -25.84 13.49 -23.60
C MET A 1 -25.40 13.31 -22.17
N LEU A 2 -24.12 13.02 -21.93
CA LEU A 2 -23.57 13.03 -20.57
C LEU A 2 -23.41 14.50 -20.16
N THR A 3 -24.02 14.89 -19.05
CA THR A 3 -23.79 16.20 -18.43
C THR A 3 -22.75 16.07 -17.32
N ASP A 4 -22.15 17.19 -16.92
CA ASP A 4 -21.24 17.21 -15.77
C ASP A 4 -22.01 16.86 -14.48
N TYR A 5 -21.27 16.64 -13.39
CA TYR A 5 -21.84 16.31 -12.09
C TYR A 5 -22.84 17.37 -11.58
N LEU A 6 -22.84 18.58 -12.14
CA LEU A 6 -23.73 19.68 -11.80
C LEU A 6 -24.86 19.89 -12.83
N GLY A 7 -24.92 19.10 -13.91
CA GLY A 7 -25.96 19.20 -14.93
C GLY A 7 -25.89 20.45 -15.81
N HIS A 8 -24.84 21.25 -15.71
CA HIS A 8 -24.73 22.57 -16.32
C HIS A 8 -24.07 22.55 -17.71
N ARG A 9 -23.24 21.53 -17.98
CA ARG A 9 -22.54 21.41 -19.27
C ARG A 9 -22.72 20.04 -19.88
N VAL A 10 -22.95 20.01 -21.18
CA VAL A 10 -22.76 18.80 -22.00
C VAL A 10 -21.28 18.46 -21.95
N VAL A 11 -20.95 17.33 -21.34
CA VAL A 11 -19.59 16.82 -21.23
C VAL A 11 -19.31 16.05 -22.52
N GLN A 12 -18.25 16.44 -23.20
CA GLN A 12 -17.74 15.63 -24.29
C GLN A 12 -17.26 14.29 -23.71
N PRO A 13 -17.59 13.16 -24.34
CA PRO A 13 -17.08 11.85 -23.92
C PRO A 13 -15.55 11.91 -23.78
N ALA A 14 -15.01 11.40 -22.67
CA ALA A 14 -13.56 11.35 -22.45
C ALA A 14 -12.85 10.35 -23.38
N PHE A 15 -13.63 9.46 -24.01
CA PHE A 15 -13.11 8.52 -24.99
C PHE A 15 -12.52 9.26 -26.19
N ARG A 16 -11.33 8.80 -26.59
CA ARG A 16 -10.62 9.26 -27.77
C ARG A 16 -10.24 8.00 -28.54
N ALA A 17 -10.48 8.00 -29.85
CA ALA A 17 -10.02 6.90 -30.69
C ALA A 17 -8.47 6.84 -30.61
N PRO A 18 -7.84 5.66 -30.61
CA PRO A 18 -6.40 5.54 -30.45
C PRO A 18 -5.60 6.42 -31.44
N GLU A 19 -6.09 6.59 -32.65
CA GLU A 19 -5.43 7.34 -33.73
C GLU A 19 -5.73 8.84 -33.66
N SER A 20 -6.63 9.28 -32.79
CA SER A 20 -7.05 10.69 -32.71
C SER A 20 -6.05 11.58 -31.97
N ILE A 21 -5.06 11.00 -31.28
CA ILE A 21 -4.04 11.72 -30.52
C ILE A 21 -2.66 11.21 -30.96
N LYS A 22 -1.83 12.13 -31.48
CA LYS A 22 -0.46 11.81 -31.90
C LYS A 22 0.49 11.62 -30.70
N ALA A 23 0.31 12.41 -29.64
CA ALA A 23 1.10 12.35 -28.41
C ALA A 23 0.32 12.98 -27.25
N PHE A 24 0.63 12.58 -26.02
CA PHE A 24 0.11 13.14 -24.78
C PHE A 24 1.28 13.60 -23.92
N LEU A 25 1.18 14.81 -23.35
CA LEU A 25 2.15 15.37 -22.43
C LEU A 25 1.40 15.83 -21.18
N GLU A 26 1.90 15.43 -20.02
CA GLU A 26 1.37 15.83 -18.72
C GLU A 26 2.49 16.48 -17.91
N LEU A 27 2.25 17.70 -17.44
CA LEU A 27 3.08 18.35 -16.45
C LEU A 27 2.52 18.04 -15.08
N HIS A 28 3.35 17.51 -14.20
CA HIS A 28 2.98 17.14 -12.84
C HIS A 28 4.14 17.50 -11.88
N ASP A 29 3.84 17.77 -10.62
CA ASP A 29 4.88 17.81 -9.59
C ASP A 29 5.43 16.40 -9.31
N GLU A 30 6.57 16.29 -8.63
CA GLU A 30 7.21 14.99 -8.39
C GLU A 30 6.43 14.10 -7.41
N GLN A 31 5.72 14.71 -6.46
CA GLN A 31 5.14 14.04 -5.29
C GLN A 31 6.15 13.21 -4.47
N GLY A 32 7.44 13.57 -4.60
CA GLY A 32 8.57 12.96 -3.94
C GLY A 32 9.66 14.00 -3.65
N PRO A 33 10.72 13.61 -2.93
CA PRO A 33 11.76 14.53 -2.50
C PRO A 33 13.00 14.56 -3.43
N VAL A 34 13.03 13.82 -4.53
CA VAL A 34 14.25 13.55 -5.29
C VAL A 34 14.77 14.79 -6.01
N LEU A 35 13.93 15.53 -6.73
CA LEU A 35 14.33 16.74 -7.47
C LEU A 35 14.82 17.83 -6.51
N GLU A 36 14.13 18.01 -5.39
CA GLU A 36 14.56 18.94 -4.33
C GLU A 36 15.91 18.51 -3.73
N ALA A 37 16.03 17.24 -3.32
CA ALA A 37 17.26 16.72 -2.70
C ALA A 37 18.47 16.72 -3.64
N THR A 38 18.23 16.65 -4.96
CA THR A 38 19.29 16.64 -5.98
C THR A 38 19.51 18.01 -6.64
N ASN A 39 18.74 19.03 -6.25
CA ASN A 39 18.78 20.38 -6.83
C ASN A 39 18.64 20.37 -8.36
N ILE A 40 17.69 19.57 -8.85
CA ILE A 40 17.33 19.44 -10.27
C ILE A 40 15.97 20.11 -10.50
N ASP A 41 15.90 21.03 -11.47
CA ASP A 41 14.67 21.80 -11.73
C ASP A 41 13.59 20.99 -12.47
N ILE A 42 13.99 20.09 -13.37
CA ILE A 42 13.08 19.36 -14.27
C ILE A 42 13.49 17.88 -14.36
N GLY A 43 12.58 16.99 -13.99
CA GLY A 43 12.70 15.55 -14.23
C GLY A 43 12.06 15.13 -15.55
N ILE A 44 12.76 14.32 -16.34
CA ILE A 44 12.17 13.63 -17.50
C ILE A 44 11.74 12.23 -17.03
N VAL A 45 10.43 12.01 -16.96
CA VAL A 45 9.86 10.72 -16.52
C VAL A 45 10.02 9.69 -17.62
N ASP A 46 10.74 8.60 -17.32
CA ASP A 46 10.95 7.48 -18.24
C ASP A 46 9.82 6.45 -18.16
N SER A 47 9.33 6.17 -16.95
CA SER A 47 8.27 5.20 -16.71
C SER A 47 7.42 5.53 -15.49
N ILE A 48 6.23 4.94 -15.43
CA ILE A 48 5.33 4.97 -14.28
C ILE A 48 5.40 3.61 -13.59
N VAL A 49 5.52 3.61 -12.26
CA VAL A 49 5.65 2.38 -11.46
C VAL A 49 4.41 1.49 -11.57
N ALA A 50 4.62 0.18 -11.49
CA ALA A 50 3.53 -0.78 -11.30
C ALA A 50 3.05 -0.76 -9.84
N ILE A 51 1.73 -0.89 -9.64
CA ILE A 51 1.11 -0.94 -8.31
C ILE A 51 0.54 -2.33 -8.08
N GLN A 52 0.88 -2.95 -6.95
CA GLN A 52 0.29 -4.19 -6.48
C GLN A 52 -0.23 -4.00 -5.05
N GLN A 53 -1.46 -4.44 -4.81
CA GLN A 53 -2.08 -4.45 -3.48
C GLN A 53 -2.27 -5.89 -3.01
N MET A 54 -1.96 -6.16 -1.75
CA MET A 54 -2.03 -7.50 -1.16
C MET A 54 -2.76 -7.46 0.17
N VAL A 55 -3.68 -8.40 0.36
CA VAL A 55 -4.37 -8.61 1.63
C VAL A 55 -3.82 -9.87 2.28
N ILE A 56 -3.27 -9.74 3.48
CA ILE A 56 -2.66 -10.83 4.23
C ILE A 56 -3.39 -11.02 5.55
N THR A 57 -3.81 -12.25 5.82
CA THR A 57 -4.37 -12.66 7.11
C THR A 57 -3.48 -13.72 7.72
N ILE A 58 -2.97 -13.43 8.92
CA ILE A 58 -2.23 -14.39 9.73
C ILE A 58 -3.18 -14.89 10.80
N THR A 59 -3.29 -16.23 10.90
CA THR A 59 -4.17 -16.91 11.86
C THR A 59 -3.33 -17.60 12.93
N GLY A 60 -3.77 -17.49 14.16
CA GLY A 60 -3.18 -18.10 15.35
C GLY A 60 -4.26 -18.74 16.22
N PHE A 61 -4.06 -18.72 17.53
CA PHE A 61 -4.97 -19.33 18.51
C PHE A 61 -5.29 -18.34 19.64
N ALA A 62 -6.59 -18.08 19.84
CA ALA A 62 -7.07 -17.22 20.91
C ALA A 62 -6.83 -17.87 22.29
N GLY A 63 -6.51 -17.05 23.28
CA GLY A 63 -6.39 -17.51 24.66
C GLY A 63 -6.32 -16.33 25.63
N HIS A 64 -6.61 -16.58 26.90
CA HIS A 64 -6.55 -15.53 27.92
C HIS A 64 -5.08 -15.13 28.16
N ALA A 65 -4.79 -13.84 27.99
CA ALA A 65 -3.42 -13.30 27.99
C ALA A 65 -2.67 -13.53 29.31
N GLY A 66 -3.40 -13.69 30.43
CA GLY A 66 -2.81 -13.95 31.74
C GLY A 66 -2.62 -15.43 32.10
N THR A 67 -3.20 -16.38 31.36
CA THR A 67 -3.20 -17.80 31.77
C THR A 67 -2.53 -18.74 30.79
N VAL A 68 -2.46 -18.40 29.50
CA VAL A 68 -1.77 -19.22 28.51
C VAL A 68 -0.25 -19.01 28.61
N PRO A 69 0.54 -20.05 28.94
CA PRO A 69 2.00 -19.95 29.02
C PRO A 69 2.62 -19.56 27.68
N MET A 70 3.74 -18.81 27.70
CA MET A 70 4.39 -18.31 26.48
C MET A 70 4.78 -19.42 25.50
N THR A 71 5.20 -20.57 26.00
CA THR A 71 5.63 -21.72 25.18
C THR A 71 4.48 -22.39 24.40
N LEU A 72 3.23 -22.10 24.74
CA LEU A 72 2.04 -22.69 24.11
C LEU A 72 1.29 -21.68 23.23
N ARG A 73 1.80 -20.46 23.06
CA ARG A 73 1.09 -19.41 22.30
C ARG A 73 1.27 -19.59 20.81
N GLN A 74 0.21 -19.27 20.08
CA GLN A 74 0.21 -19.03 18.63
C GLN A 74 -0.36 -17.63 18.41
N ASP A 75 0.44 -16.61 18.68
CA ASP A 75 0.02 -15.21 18.67
C ASP A 75 0.10 -14.61 17.26
N ALA A 76 -1.07 -14.38 16.65
CA ALA A 76 -1.13 -13.84 15.29
C ALA A 76 -0.58 -12.42 15.19
N GLY A 77 -0.67 -11.62 16.26
CA GLY A 77 -0.16 -10.26 16.28
C GLY A 77 1.37 -10.21 16.27
N VAL A 78 2.00 -11.04 17.10
CA VAL A 78 3.46 -11.18 17.11
C VAL A 78 3.95 -11.68 15.74
N ALA A 79 3.31 -12.71 15.19
CA ALA A 79 3.64 -13.23 13.87
C ALA A 79 3.49 -12.16 12.77
N GLY A 80 2.45 -11.32 12.82
CA GLY A 80 2.27 -10.21 11.90
C GLY A 80 3.38 -9.15 12.01
N CYS A 81 3.77 -8.75 13.21
CA CYS A 81 4.87 -7.80 13.38
C CYS A 81 6.19 -8.35 12.83
N LEU A 82 6.49 -9.63 13.08
CA LEU A 82 7.67 -10.30 12.55
C LEU A 82 7.64 -10.37 11.02
N PHE A 83 6.50 -10.76 10.46
CA PHE A 83 6.31 -10.83 9.01
C PHE A 83 6.57 -9.47 8.33
N VAL A 84 5.95 -8.39 8.81
CA VAL A 84 6.15 -7.04 8.24
C VAL A 84 7.61 -6.61 8.34
N THR A 85 8.25 -6.88 9.48
CA THR A 85 9.65 -6.53 9.70
C THR A 85 10.57 -7.25 8.71
N GLU A 86 10.39 -8.56 8.53
CA GLU A 86 11.20 -9.34 7.60
C GLU A 86 10.90 -9.00 6.14
N LEU A 87 9.64 -8.74 5.80
CA LEU A 87 9.26 -8.33 4.45
C LEU A 87 9.90 -6.99 4.09
N ASN A 88 9.88 -6.00 5.00
CA ASN A 88 10.56 -4.72 4.79
C ASN A 88 12.08 -4.92 4.62
N ARG A 89 12.72 -5.73 5.48
CA ARG A 89 14.15 -6.08 5.35
C ARG A 89 14.45 -6.75 4.01
N PHE A 90 13.58 -7.63 3.54
CA PHE A 90 13.74 -8.31 2.26
C PHE A 90 13.70 -7.31 1.09
N ILE A 91 12.72 -6.40 1.06
CA ILE A 91 12.62 -5.36 0.03
C ILE A 91 13.84 -4.45 0.05
N LEU A 92 14.26 -3.98 1.23
CA LEU A 92 15.47 -3.16 1.36
C LEU A 92 16.74 -3.88 0.86
N ARG A 93 16.86 -5.20 1.05
CA ARG A 93 18.04 -5.95 0.60
C ARG A 93 18.05 -6.24 -0.89
N GLN A 94 16.89 -6.49 -1.49
CA GLN A 94 16.79 -6.99 -2.86
C GLN A 94 16.38 -5.90 -3.87
N TYR A 95 15.68 -4.86 -3.42
CA TYR A 95 14.99 -3.91 -4.29
C TYR A 95 15.04 -2.46 -3.78
N ALA A 96 16.02 -2.09 -2.95
CA ALA A 96 16.12 -0.75 -2.32
C ALA A 96 15.91 0.42 -3.29
N ASP A 97 16.44 0.30 -4.52
CA ASP A 97 16.44 1.40 -5.49
C ASP A 97 15.28 1.32 -6.51
N SER A 98 14.44 0.28 -6.45
CA SER A 98 13.45 0.00 -7.51
C SER A 98 12.04 -0.33 -7.01
N ALA A 99 11.85 -0.52 -5.70
CA ALA A 99 10.56 -0.82 -5.14
C ALA A 99 10.34 -0.12 -3.80
N THR A 100 9.10 0.34 -3.60
CA THR A 100 8.59 0.76 -2.29
C THR A 100 7.61 -0.29 -1.77
N LEU A 101 7.53 -0.41 -0.45
CA LEU A 101 6.57 -1.27 0.24
C LEU A 101 5.96 -0.49 1.38
N THR A 102 4.65 -0.59 1.56
CA THR A 102 3.96 0.05 2.68
C THR A 102 2.89 -0.89 3.23
N VAL A 103 2.87 -1.03 4.56
CA VAL A 103 1.74 -1.63 5.29
C VAL A 103 0.97 -0.48 5.92
N GLY A 104 -0.06 0.00 5.21
CA GLY A 104 -0.85 1.15 5.65
C GLY A 104 -1.85 0.82 6.77
N LYS A 105 -2.19 -0.46 6.94
CA LYS A 105 -3.14 -0.90 7.95
C LYS A 105 -2.71 -2.23 8.56
N PHE A 106 -2.85 -2.31 9.88
CA PHE A 106 -2.58 -3.51 10.66
C PHE A 106 -3.66 -3.63 11.72
N SER A 107 -4.45 -4.69 11.68
CA SER A 107 -5.58 -4.88 12.61
C SER A 107 -5.54 -6.25 13.27
N LEU A 108 -5.80 -6.28 14.58
CA LEU A 108 -5.82 -7.48 15.38
C LEU A 108 -7.26 -7.89 15.69
N GLN A 109 -7.51 -9.19 15.85
CA GLN A 109 -8.77 -9.71 16.39
C GLN A 109 -8.46 -10.63 17.57
N PRO A 110 -9.20 -10.55 18.69
CA PRO A 110 -10.41 -9.75 18.91
C PRO A 110 -10.14 -8.27 19.27
N ASN A 111 -8.88 -7.80 19.25
CA ASN A 111 -8.50 -6.45 19.66
C ASN A 111 -8.82 -6.13 21.13
N SER A 112 -8.47 -7.06 22.03
CA SER A 112 -8.65 -6.90 23.48
C SER A 112 -7.33 -7.10 24.21
N ALA A 113 -7.06 -6.29 25.24
CA ALA A 113 -5.83 -6.33 26.01
C ALA A 113 -5.63 -7.65 26.78
N ASN A 114 -6.72 -8.38 27.09
CA ASN A 114 -6.68 -9.64 27.84
C ASN A 114 -6.78 -10.90 26.96
N CYS A 115 -6.71 -10.77 25.64
CA CYS A 115 -6.81 -11.89 24.71
C CYS A 115 -5.60 -11.93 23.78
N ILE A 116 -5.01 -13.11 23.62
CA ILE A 116 -4.05 -13.39 22.56
C ILE A 116 -4.77 -13.21 21.21
N PRO A 117 -4.23 -12.41 20.27
CA PRO A 117 -4.84 -12.24 18.96
C PRO A 117 -4.93 -13.55 18.18
N ILE A 118 -6.13 -13.87 17.68
CA ILE A 118 -6.36 -14.99 16.77
C ILE A 118 -6.06 -14.61 15.33
N ASN A 119 -6.32 -13.38 14.92
CA ASN A 119 -6.02 -12.91 13.57
C ASN A 119 -5.24 -11.59 13.59
N ALA A 120 -4.31 -11.46 12.66
CA ALA A 120 -3.73 -10.19 12.24
C ALA A 120 -4.02 -9.99 10.75
N ASN A 121 -4.70 -8.89 10.40
CA ASN A 121 -5.08 -8.57 9.03
C ASN A 121 -4.34 -7.32 8.55
N LEU A 122 -3.67 -7.45 7.41
CA LEU A 122 -2.89 -6.44 6.70
C LEU A 122 -3.49 -6.27 5.29
N PRO A 123 -4.50 -5.41 5.12
CA PRO A 123 -5.14 -5.17 3.82
C PRO A 123 -4.39 -4.14 2.96
#